data_AF-A0A2J0LQ20-F1
#
_entry.id   AF-A0A2J0LQ20-F1
#
_cell.length_a   1.000
_cell.length_b   1.000
_cell.length_c   1.000
_cell.angle_alpha   90.00
_cell.angle_beta   90.00
_cell.angle_gamma   90.00
#
_symmetry.space_group_name_H-M   'P 1'
#
loop_
_entity.id
_entity.type
_entity.pdbx_description
1 polymer ?
#
loop_
_entity_poly.entity_id
_entity_poly.type
_entity_poly.pdbx_seq_one_letter_code
_entity_poly.pdbx_strand_id
1 'polypeptide(L)' 'ETIFMMPSEEYSYVSSKLIKEAASLGADISSFVPEFVQKAVRRKLKK' A
#
# COMPACT_ATOMS: atom_id res chain seq x y z
N GLU A 1 10.35 26.78 -2.10
CA GLU A 1 9.79 26.57 -0.76
C GLU A 1 9.12 25.20 -0.70
N THR A 2 9.07 24.56 0.46
CA THR A 2 8.53 23.20 0.63
C THR A 2 7.24 23.28 1.45
N ILE A 3 6.17 22.64 0.96
CA ILE A 3 4.89 22.57 1.67
C ILE A 3 4.74 21.17 2.26
N PHE A 4 4.38 21.12 3.54
CA PHE A 4 4.06 19.89 4.25
C PHE A 4 2.55 19.79 4.43
N MET A 5 2.01 18.58 4.32
CA MET A 5 0.60 18.28 4.57
C MET A 5 0.48 17.10 5.52
N MET A 6 -0.51 17.16 6.39
CA MET A 6 -0.85 16.04 7.27
C MET A 6 -1.78 15.07 6.53
N PRO A 7 -1.54 13.75 6.63
CA PRO A 7 -2.49 12.78 6.13
C PRO A 7 -3.78 12.83 6.97
N SER A 8 -4.90 12.42 6.38
CA SER A 8 -6.10 12.12 7.16
C SER A 8 -5.78 11.06 8.21
N GLU A 9 -6.38 11.17 9.39
CA GLU A 9 -6.14 10.28 10.52
C GLU A 9 -6.31 8.80 10.15
N GLU A 10 -7.32 8.50 9.35
CA GLU A 10 -7.64 7.17 8.84
C GLU A 10 -6.57 6.54 7.94
N TYR A 11 -5.60 7.32 7.43
CA TYR A 11 -4.51 6.84 6.59
C TYR A 11 -3.13 7.01 7.25
N SER A 12 -3.07 7.52 8.49
CA SER A 12 -1.81 7.79 9.18
C SER A 12 -0.97 6.53 9.44
N TYR A 13 -1.58 5.35 9.41
CA TYR A 13 -0.92 4.04 9.60
C TYR A 13 -0.52 3.36 8.28
N VAL A 14 -0.85 3.95 7.13
CA VAL A 14 -0.57 3.35 5.82
C VAL A 14 0.92 3.48 5.48
N SER A 15 1.61 2.33 5.35
CA SER A 15 3.02 2.27 4.96
C SER A 15 3.22 1.37 3.75
N SER A 16 3.90 1.90 2.73
CA SER A 16 4.26 1.12 1.53
C SER A 16 5.09 -0.12 1.87
N LYS A 17 5.92 -0.07 2.93
CA LYS A 17 6.73 -1.21 3.36
C LYS A 17 5.86 -2.32 3.91
N LEU A 18 4.98 -1.99 4.87
CA LEU A 18 4.07 -2.95 5.50
C LEU A 18 3.12 -3.58 4.48
N ILE A 19 2.55 -2.80 3.56
CA ILE A 19 1.64 -3.32 2.52
C ILE A 19 2.36 -4.34 1.62
N LYS A 20 3.59 -4.04 1.21
CA LYS A 20 4.38 -4.96 0.36
C LYS A 20 4.75 -6.25 1.10
N GLU A 21 5.11 -6.15 2.38
CA GLU A 21 5.42 -7.32 3.23
C GLU A 21 4.16 -8.19 3.41
N ALA A 22 3.03 -7.60 3.80
CA ALA A 22 1.75 -8.31 3.92
C ALA A 22 1.34 -9.00 2.60
N ALA A 23 1.43 -8.28 1.48
CA ALA A 23 1.14 -8.84 0.16
C ALA A 23 2.08 -9.99 -0.22
N SER A 24 3.36 -9.93 0.16
CA SER A 24 4.33 -11.01 -0.09
C SER A 24 4.02 -12.28 0.70
N LEU A 25 3.36 -12.15 1.84
CA LEU A 25 2.86 -13.26 2.67
C LEU A 25 1.49 -13.77 2.22
N GLY A 26 0.90 -13.20 1.15
CA GLY A 26 -0.38 -13.62 0.61
C GLY A 26 -1.61 -12.96 1.25
N ALA A 27 -1.42 -11.93 2.09
CA ALA A 27 -2.54 -11.17 2.65
C ALA A 27 -3.28 -10.39 1.56
N ASP A 28 -4.58 -10.17 1.77
CA ASP A 28 -5.34 -9.23 0.93
C ASP A 28 -5.07 -7.78 1.35
N ILE A 29 -4.81 -6.93 0.36
CA ILE A 29 -4.48 -5.50 0.54
C ILE A 29 -5.51 -4.57 -0.12
N SER A 30 -6.63 -5.11 -0.61
CA SER A 30 -7.69 -4.36 -1.33
C SER A 30 -8.22 -3.16 -0.55
N SER A 31 -8.30 -3.23 0.78
CA SER A 31 -8.76 -2.14 1.64
C SER A 31 -7.75 -0.99 1.81
N PHE A 32 -6.49 -1.19 1.43
CA PHE A 32 -5.42 -0.21 1.65
C PHE A 32 -4.93 0.45 0.36
N VAL A 33 -5.24 -0.14 -0.80
CA VAL A 33 -4.78 0.35 -2.10
C VAL A 33 -5.87 0.23 -3.17
N PRO A 34 -5.88 1.13 -4.16
CA PRO A 34 -6.72 0.99 -5.33
C PRO A 34 -6.45 -0.32 -6.11
N GLU A 35 -7.46 -0.80 -6.83
CA GLU A 35 -7.40 -2.07 -7.56
C GLU A 35 -6.22 -2.18 -8.54
N PHE A 36 -5.89 -1.09 -9.24
CA PHE A 36 -4.77 -1.07 -10.18
C PHE A 36 -3.42 -1.29 -9.47
N VAL A 37 -3.28 -0.80 -8.23
CA VAL A 37 -2.08 -1.00 -7.41
C VAL A 37 -2.02 -2.44 -6.91
N GLN A 38 -3.14 -2.99 -6.43
CA GLN A 38 -3.21 -4.39 -6.01
C GLN A 38 -2.75 -5.35 -7.13
N LYS A 39 -3.22 -5.12 -8.36
CA LYS A 39 -2.80 -5.88 -9.56
C LYS A 39 -1.30 -5.72 -9.83
N ALA A 40 -0.77 -4.50 -9.75
CA ALA A 40 0.65 -4.24 -9.96
C ALA A 40 1.55 -4.89 -8.91
N VAL A 41 1.16 -4.84 -7.63
CA VAL A 41 1.88 -5.47 -6.52
C VAL A 41 1.88 -6.98 -6.67
N ARG A 42 0.72 -7.60 -6.94
CA ARG A 42 0.62 -9.04 -7.19
C ARG A 42 1.49 -9.49 -8.36
N ARG A 43 1.50 -8.74 -9.47
CA ARG A 43 2.37 -9.03 -10.62
C ARG A 43 3.86 -8.95 -10.27
N LYS A 44 4.24 -8.00 -9.41
CA LYS A 44 5.64 -7.84 -8.97
C LYS A 44 6.12 -8.98 -8.07
N LEU A 45 5.23 -9.59 -7.29
CA LEU A 45 5.54 -10.65 -6.32
C LEU A 45 5.54 -12.07 -6.93
N LYS A 46 4.82 -12.31 -8.04
CA LYS A 46 4.76 -13.60 -8.75
C LYS A 46 6.01 -13.91 -9.60
N LYS A 47 7.20 -13.61 -9.08
CA LYS A 47 8.46 -13.96 -9.77
C LYS A 47 8.72 -15.46 -9.73
#